data_AF-X1IX58-F1
#
_entry.id   AF-X1IX58-F1
#
_cell.length_a   1.000
_cell.length_b   1.000
_cell.length_c   1.000
_cell.angle_alpha   90.00
_cell.angle_beta   90.00
_cell.angle_gamma   90.00
#
_symmetry.space_group_name_H-M   'P 1'
#
loop_
_entity.id
_entity.type
_entity.pdbx_description
1 polymer ?
#
loop_
_entity_poly.entity_id
_entity_poly.type
_entity_poly.pdbx_seq_one_letter_code
_entity_poly.pdbx_strand_id
1 'polypeptide(L)'
;MIGMSFLACIVLIIISIVVSAILFYVLKIRIGEGIKGFIAEIFVGWIGAWLGWIWGHWWFKFWDVYIVPAIIGSVATIWIVAMLYPSKKEA
;
A
#
# COMPACT_ATOMS: atom_id res chain seq x y z
N MET A 1 3.21 1.86 13.56
CA MET A 1 4.69 1.83 13.71
C MET A 1 5.10 2.14 15.15
N ILE A 2 4.66 3.25 15.74
CA ILE A 2 4.73 3.44 17.21
C ILE A 2 3.88 2.36 17.91
N GLY A 3 4.48 1.65 18.86
CA GLY A 3 3.83 0.59 19.65
C GLY A 3 3.76 -0.79 18.98
N MET A 4 4.17 -0.94 17.72
CA MET A 4 4.15 -2.23 17.00
C MET A 4 5.55 -2.86 16.90
N SER A 5 5.62 -4.19 16.97
CA SER A 5 6.88 -4.93 16.83
C SER A 5 7.54 -4.70 15.47
N PHE A 6 8.87 -4.76 15.41
CA PHE A 6 9.63 -4.63 14.16
C PHE A 6 9.16 -5.61 13.06
N LEU A 7 8.72 -6.82 13.44
CA LEU A 7 8.13 -7.78 12.51
C LEU A 7 6.86 -7.28 11.82
N ALA A 8 5.98 -6.55 12.53
CA ALA A 8 4.78 -5.97 11.93
C ALA A 8 5.13 -5.00 10.80
N CYS A 9 6.21 -4.24 10.97
CA CYS A 9 6.74 -3.34 9.94
C CYS A 9 7.15 -4.11 8.68
N ILE A 10 7.87 -5.22 8.85
CA ILE A 10 8.28 -6.09 7.73
C ILE A 10 7.06 -6.68 7.01
N VAL A 11 6.07 -7.17 7.75
CA VAL A 11 4.84 -7.72 7.16
C VAL A 11 4.11 -6.66 6.33
N LEU A 12 3.98 -5.44 6.82
CA LEU A 12 3.37 -4.33 6.07
C LEU A 12 4.15 -3.98 4.80
N ILE A 13 5.49 -4.03 4.85
CA ILE A 13 6.33 -3.81 3.66
C ILE A 13 6.10 -4.91 2.62
N ILE A 14 6.05 -6.17 3.04
CA ILE A 14 5.79 -7.30 2.13
C ILE A 14 4.40 -7.14 1.48
N ILE A 15 3.37 -6.82 2.27
CA ILE A 15 2.02 -6.56 1.76
C ILE A 15 2.05 -5.42 0.75
N SER A 16 2.72 -4.31 1.08
CA SER A 16 2.84 -3.17 0.18
C SER A 16 3.51 -3.54 -1.15
N ILE A 17 4.64 -4.27 -1.11
CA ILE A 17 5.33 -4.70 -2.34
C ILE A 17 4.41 -5.55 -3.22
N VAL A 18 3.68 -6.50 -2.62
CA VAL A 18 2.74 -7.36 -3.35
C VAL A 18 1.60 -6.54 -3.94
N VAL A 19 1.00 -5.63 -3.16
CA VAL A 19 -0.12 -4.80 -3.59
C VAL A 19 0.31 -3.81 -4.68
N SER A 20 1.44 -3.12 -4.51
CA SER A 20 2.02 -2.24 -5.52
C SER A 20 2.38 -3.01 -6.79
N ALA A 21 2.92 -4.23 -6.69
CA ALA A 21 3.18 -5.05 -7.88
C ALA A 21 1.87 -5.37 -8.62
N ILE A 22 0.81 -5.75 -7.90
CA ILE A 22 -0.51 -6.02 -8.51
C ILE A 22 -1.07 -4.75 -9.17
N LEU A 23 -1.06 -3.60 -8.47
CA LEU A 23 -1.62 -2.35 -8.99
C LEU A 23 -0.83 -1.82 -10.20
N PHE A 24 0.49 -1.88 -10.13
CA PHE A 24 1.39 -1.37 -11.17
C PHE A 24 1.40 -2.25 -12.42
N TYR A 25 1.46 -3.59 -12.26
CA TYR A 25 1.56 -4.53 -13.38
C TYR A 25 0.19 -5.00 -13.91
N VAL A 26 -0.77 -5.30 -13.04
CA VAL A 26 -2.08 -5.86 -13.44
C VAL A 26 -3.06 -4.75 -13.78
N LEU A 27 -3.21 -3.75 -12.90
CA LEU A 27 -4.23 -2.70 -13.06
C LEU A 27 -3.72 -1.47 -13.84
N LYS A 28 -2.40 -1.39 -14.13
CA LYS A 28 -1.73 -0.25 -14.78
C LYS A 28 -2.06 1.10 -14.12
N ILE A 29 -2.41 1.09 -12.84
CA ILE A 29 -2.60 2.31 -12.05
C ILE A 29 -1.19 2.73 -11.66
N ARG A 30 -0.75 3.86 -12.21
CA ARG A 30 0.62 4.36 -12.02
C ARG A 30 0.55 5.74 -11.39
N ILE A 31 1.13 5.88 -10.20
CA ILE A 31 1.33 7.19 -9.57
C ILE A 31 2.39 7.99 -10.35
N GLY A 32 3.37 7.29 -10.92
CA GLY A 32 4.42 7.88 -11.74
C GLY A 32 5.01 6.89 -12.74
N GLU A 33 5.77 7.41 -13.69
CA GLU A 33 6.42 6.58 -14.71
C GLU A 33 7.76 6.01 -14.23
N GLY A 34 8.03 4.78 -14.68
CA GLY A 34 9.27 4.07 -14.42
C GLY A 34 9.46 3.62 -12.97
N ILE A 35 10.72 3.35 -12.62
CA ILE A 35 11.12 2.76 -11.33
C ILE A 35 10.82 3.71 -10.16
N LYS A 36 10.89 5.03 -10.38
CA LYS A 36 10.60 6.03 -9.34
C LYS A 36 9.14 6.01 -8.92
N GLY A 37 8.22 5.84 -9.87
CA GLY A 37 6.79 5.69 -9.59
C GLY A 37 6.49 4.42 -8.79
N PHE A 38 7.13 3.30 -9.15
CA PHE A 38 6.97 2.05 -8.43
C PHE A 38 7.48 2.12 -6.97
N ILE A 39 8.64 2.74 -6.76
CA ILE A 39 9.17 2.95 -5.40
C ILE A 39 8.21 3.85 -4.60
N ALA A 40 7.69 4.92 -5.20
CA ALA A 40 6.70 5.78 -4.55
C ALA A 40 5.43 5.00 -4.17
N GLU A 41 4.93 4.14 -5.05
CA GLU A 41 3.78 3.27 -4.76
C GLU A 41 4.03 2.33 -3.59
N ILE A 42 5.23 1.77 -3.46
CA ILE A 42 5.57 0.90 -2.31
C ILE A 42 5.53 1.72 -1.00
N PHE A 43 6.06 2.94 -0.99
CA PHE A 43 6.00 3.79 0.21
C PHE A 43 4.57 4.21 0.55
N VAL A 44 3.79 4.60 -0.45
CA VAL A 44 2.39 5.00 -0.30
C VAL A 44 1.53 3.82 0.16
N GLY A 45 1.70 2.66 -0.47
CA GLY A 45 1.02 1.41 -0.12
C GLY A 45 1.37 0.94 1.28
N TRP A 46 2.60 1.19 1.74
CA TRP A 46 3.03 0.84 3.08
C TRP A 46 2.37 1.72 4.14
N ILE A 47 2.28 3.04 3.88
CA ILE A 47 1.51 3.97 4.72
C ILE A 47 0.03 3.57 4.75
N GLY A 48 -0.54 3.24 3.59
CA GLY A 48 -1.92 2.78 3.51
C GLY A 48 -2.16 1.47 4.26
N ALA A 49 -1.23 0.52 4.16
CA ALA A 49 -1.31 -0.73 4.89
C ALA A 49 -1.29 -0.51 6.40
N TRP A 50 -0.49 0.45 6.86
CA TRP A 50 -0.49 0.86 8.25
C TRP A 50 -1.82 1.53 8.67
N LEU A 51 -2.38 2.41 7.84
CA LEU A 51 -3.69 3.04 8.09
C LEU A 51 -4.84 2.04 8.09
N GLY A 52 -4.67 0.87 7.47
CA GLY A 52 -5.61 -0.25 7.52
C GLY A 52 -6.01 -0.65 8.95
N TRP A 53 -5.15 -0.42 9.95
CA TRP A 53 -5.49 -0.68 11.35
C TRP A 53 -6.70 0.15 11.86
N ILE A 54 -6.95 1.32 11.27
CA ILE A 54 -8.07 2.22 11.61
C ILE A 54 -9.40 1.67 11.08
N TRP A 55 -9.36 0.99 9.92
CA TRP A 55 -10.56 0.45 9.26
C TRP A 55 -11.13 -0.79 9.96
N GLY A 56 -10.44 -1.32 10.96
CA GLY A 56 -10.97 -2.29 11.90
C GLY A 56 -10.08 -3.52 12.09
N HIS A 57 -10.49 -4.35 13.03
CA HIS A 57 -9.71 -5.46 13.58
C HIS A 57 -10.35 -6.82 13.25
N TRP A 58 -10.86 -6.95 12.03
CA TRP A 58 -11.61 -8.13 11.59
C TRP A 58 -10.73 -9.09 10.78
N TRP A 59 -11.11 -10.37 10.81
CA TRP A 59 -10.51 -11.50 10.09
C TRP A 59 -9.20 -12.07 10.65
N PHE A 60 -8.06 -11.69 10.06
CA PHE A 60 -6.81 -12.43 10.18
C PHE A 60 -5.74 -11.55 10.82
N LYS A 61 -5.40 -11.86 12.08
CA LYS A 61 -4.32 -11.22 12.84
C LYS A 61 -3.03 -12.03 12.67
N PHE A 62 -1.99 -11.41 12.13
CA PHE A 62 -0.66 -12.01 12.00
C PHE A 62 0.37 -11.05 12.58
N TRP A 63 1.09 -11.46 13.63
CA TRP A 63 2.13 -10.63 14.27
C TRP A 63 1.68 -9.19 14.57
N ASP A 64 0.46 -9.05 15.11
CA ASP A 64 -0.18 -7.77 15.43
C ASP A 64 -0.68 -6.92 14.24
N VAL A 65 -0.61 -7.46 13.02
CA VAL A 65 -1.14 -6.83 11.80
C VAL A 65 -2.39 -7.57 11.32
N TYR A 66 -3.47 -6.81 11.08
CA TYR A 66 -4.65 -7.37 10.41
C TYR A 66 -4.44 -7.33 8.89
N ILE A 67 -4.31 -8.51 8.28
CA ILE A 67 -3.91 -8.64 6.87
C ILE A 67 -4.93 -8.02 5.91
N VAL A 68 -6.21 -8.31 6.10
CA VAL A 68 -7.28 -7.82 5.21
C VAL A 68 -7.42 -6.29 5.27
N PRO A 69 -7.57 -5.67 6.46
CA PRO A 69 -7.58 -4.21 6.57
C PRO A 69 -6.30 -3.57 6.03
N ALA A 70 -5.13 -4.19 6.22
CA ALA A 70 -3.87 -3.69 5.68
C ALA A 70 -3.85 -3.70 4.13
N ILE A 71 -4.31 -4.78 3.50
CA ILE A 71 -4.39 -4.84 2.03
C ILE A 71 -5.34 -3.75 1.52
N ILE A 72 -6.53 -3.64 2.12
CA ILE A 72 -7.53 -2.66 1.70
C ILE A 72 -7.01 -1.23 1.89
N GLY A 73 -6.40 -0.93 3.03
CA GLY A 73 -5.81 0.39 3.31
C GLY A 73 -4.68 0.73 2.33
N SER A 74 -3.85 -0.25 1.99
CA SER A 74 -2.78 -0.13 0.98
C SER A 74 -3.34 0.23 -0.39
N VAL A 75 -4.32 -0.56 -0.86
CA VAL A 75 -5.00 -0.33 -2.15
C VAL A 75 -5.66 1.03 -2.17
N ALA A 76 -6.45 1.37 -1.15
CA ALA A 76 -7.17 2.64 -1.07
C ALA A 76 -6.23 3.84 -1.11
N THR A 77 -5.11 3.78 -0.39
CA THR A 77 -4.15 4.89 -0.34
C THR A 77 -3.42 5.06 -1.68
N ILE A 78 -2.97 3.96 -2.30
CA ILE A 78 -2.39 4.01 -3.65
C ILE A 78 -3.39 4.61 -4.64
N TRP A 79 -4.66 4.20 -4.55
CA TRP A 79 -5.71 4.68 -5.44
C TRP A 79 -5.97 6.18 -5.28
N ILE A 80 -6.07 6.66 -4.04
CA ILE A 80 -6.24 8.09 -3.72
C ILE A 80 -5.05 8.90 -4.25
N VAL A 81 -3.82 8.44 -4.02
CA VAL A 81 -2.63 9.17 -4.47
C VAL A 81 -2.50 9.14 -5.99
N ALA A 82 -2.82 8.03 -6.64
CA ALA A 82 -2.86 7.94 -8.10
C ALA A 82 -3.92 8.86 -8.71
N MET A 83 -5.05 9.05 -8.03
CA MET A 83 -6.09 10.00 -8.44
C MET A 83 -5.69 11.46 -8.19
N LEU A 84 -4.97 11.74 -7.10
CA LEU A 84 -4.51 13.09 -6.73
C LEU A 84 -3.35 13.55 -7.62
N TYR A 85 -2.46 12.63 -7.97
CA TYR A 85 -1.34 12.85 -8.90
C TYR A 85 -1.55 11.99 -10.14
N PRO A 86 -2.53 12.33 -11.00
CA PRO A 86 -2.65 11.66 -12.27
C PRO A 86 -1.34 11.92 -13.02
N SER A 87 -0.58 10.87 -13.27
CA SER A 87 0.56 10.92 -14.18
C SER A 87 0.08 11.64 -15.44
N LYS A 88 0.77 12.73 -15.81
CA LYS A 88 0.49 13.40 -17.09
C LYS A 88 0.59 12.32 -18.15
N LYS A 89 -0.54 11.96 -18.77
CA LYS A 89 -0.50 11.38 -20.10
C LYS A 89 0.20 12.45 -20.93
N GLU A 90 1.44 12.19 -21.32
CA GLU A 90 2.10 12.98 -22.35
C GLU A 90 1.11 13.03 -23.54
N ALA A 91 0.58 14.23 -23.77
CA ALA A 91 -0.22 14.58 -24.92
C ALA A 91 0.69 15.28 -25.93
#